data_AF-A0A5H2PXW1-F1
#
_entry.id   AF-A0A5H2PXW1-F1
#
_cell.length_a   1.000
_cell.length_b   1.000
_cell.length_c   1.000
_cell.angle_alpha   90.00
_cell.angle_beta   90.00
_cell.angle_gamma   90.00
#
_symmetry.space_group_name_H-M   'P 1'
#
loop_
_entity.id
_entity.type
_entity.pdbx_description
1 polymer ?
#
loop_
_entity_poly.entity_id
_entity_poly.type
_entity_poly.pdbx_seq_one_letter_code
_entity_poly.pdbx_strand_id
1 'polypeptide(L)'
;MDEVLSVSLSLASGFNKKFSLTGSASGFTIDFIGHTYATCYAAINPKSKTSVRLKAASAGLWRLARARDAFGFASPDHIELTAWVPAPGLPIYSDSEYVIVRDTIDELEAQAKREDLRIFSTYDSHKASSRLLHEEVIVLN
;
A
#
# COMPACT_ATOMS: atom_id res chain seq x y z
N MET A 1 -4.40 -10.50 -21.38
CA MET A 1 -4.89 -9.19 -20.94
C MET A 1 -5.99 -9.51 -19.96
N ASP A 2 -5.68 -9.53 -18.66
CA ASP A 2 -6.69 -9.82 -17.65
C ASP A 2 -7.66 -8.63 -17.59
N GLU A 3 -8.90 -8.94 -17.89
CA GLU A 3 -10.04 -8.04 -17.87
C GLU A 3 -10.28 -7.60 -16.42
N VAL A 4 -10.41 -6.30 -16.16
CA VAL A 4 -10.81 -5.81 -14.84
C VAL A 4 -12.29 -6.18 -14.68
N LEU A 5 -12.55 -7.34 -14.07
CA LEU A 5 -13.86 -8.02 -14.07
C LEU A 5 -14.99 -7.23 -13.41
N SER A 6 -14.69 -6.26 -12.55
CA SER A 6 -15.59 -5.16 -12.11
C SER A 6 -14.95 -4.43 -10.93
N VAL A 7 -15.25 -3.14 -10.78
CA VAL A 7 -15.02 -2.41 -9.53
C VAL A 7 -16.36 -2.33 -8.81
N SER A 8 -16.41 -2.69 -7.53
CA SER A 8 -17.61 -2.41 -6.73
C SER A 8 -17.91 -0.91 -6.81
N LEU A 9 -19.08 -0.54 -7.33
CA LEU A 9 -19.43 0.86 -7.57
C LEU A 9 -19.34 1.71 -6.29
N SER A 10 -19.57 1.10 -5.13
CA SER A 10 -19.41 1.75 -3.82
C SER A 10 -17.96 2.16 -3.51
N LEU A 11 -16.98 1.38 -3.98
CA LEU A 11 -15.55 1.59 -3.72
C LEU A 11 -14.85 2.41 -4.81
N ALA A 12 -15.43 2.48 -6.00
CA ALA A 12 -14.84 3.14 -7.16
C ALA A 12 -14.42 4.60 -6.86
N SER A 13 -15.21 5.29 -6.03
CA SER A 13 -14.93 6.68 -5.66
C SER A 13 -13.68 6.84 -4.77
N GLY A 14 -13.26 5.79 -4.07
CA GLY A 14 -12.13 5.79 -3.13
C GLY A 14 -10.75 5.65 -3.77
N PHE A 15 -10.67 5.23 -5.04
CA PHE A 15 -9.39 5.02 -5.71
C PHE A 15 -8.75 6.31 -6.24
N ASN A 16 -7.41 6.32 -6.26
CA ASN A 16 -6.58 7.38 -6.84
C ASN A 16 -6.91 8.80 -6.35
N LYS A 17 -7.18 8.94 -5.04
CA LYS A 17 -7.47 10.23 -4.43
C LYS A 17 -6.24 11.13 -4.47
N LYS A 18 -6.39 12.30 -5.07
CA LYS A 18 -5.34 13.32 -5.15
C LYS A 18 -5.43 14.26 -3.95
N PHE A 19 -4.29 14.50 -3.32
CA PHE A 19 -4.12 15.44 -2.24
C PHE A 19 -3.12 16.51 -2.65
N SER A 20 -3.34 17.73 -2.18
CA SER A 20 -2.41 18.84 -2.32
C SER A 20 -2.27 19.51 -0.97
N LEU A 21 -1.03 19.61 -0.49
CA LEU A 21 -0.72 20.37 0.72
C LEU A 21 -0.88 21.85 0.38
N THR A 22 -1.54 22.60 1.27
CA THR A 22 -1.68 24.05 1.15
C THR A 22 -0.31 24.70 0.95
N GLY A 23 -0.17 25.44 -0.17
CA GLY A 23 1.09 26.11 -0.53
C GLY A 23 2.09 25.26 -1.33
N SER A 24 1.78 24.00 -1.65
CA SER A 24 2.61 23.17 -2.53
C SER A 24 1.99 23.06 -3.93
N ALA A 25 2.77 23.38 -4.96
CA ALA A 25 2.37 23.20 -6.36
C ALA A 25 2.30 21.71 -6.77
N SER A 26 2.96 20.82 -6.03
CA SER A 26 2.96 19.38 -6.30
C SER A 26 2.02 18.65 -5.36
N GLY A 27 0.95 18.07 -5.91
CA GLY A 27 0.11 17.11 -5.20
C GLY A 27 0.72 15.71 -5.14
N PHE A 28 0.13 14.85 -4.33
CA PHE A 28 0.42 13.41 -4.28
C PHE A 28 -0.88 12.61 -4.32
N THR A 29 -0.77 11.31 -4.61
CA THR A 29 -1.93 10.42 -4.74
C THR A 29 -1.90 9.34 -3.69
N ILE A 30 -3.04 9.04 -3.09
CA ILE A 30 -3.26 7.81 -2.32
C ILE A 30 -4.06 6.85 -3.18
N ASP A 31 -3.62 5.60 -3.22
CA ASP A 31 -4.16 4.65 -4.19
C ASP A 31 -5.59 4.22 -3.84
N PHE A 32 -5.90 4.07 -2.56
CA PHE A 32 -7.27 3.89 -2.08
C PHE A 32 -7.50 4.59 -0.73
N ILE A 33 -8.62 5.29 -0.60
CA ILE A 33 -9.15 5.82 0.65
C ILE A 33 -10.66 5.60 0.66
N GLY A 34 -11.11 4.80 1.61
CA GLY A 34 -12.51 4.61 1.90
C GLY A 34 -12.90 5.23 3.24
N HIS A 35 -13.90 4.64 3.89
CA HIS A 35 -14.42 5.18 5.14
C HIS A 35 -13.51 4.84 6.33
N THR A 36 -13.01 3.61 6.35
CA THR A 36 -12.30 3.01 7.50
C THR A 36 -10.92 2.49 7.15
N TYR A 37 -10.59 2.44 5.86
CA TYR A 37 -9.33 1.94 5.34
C TYR A 37 -8.69 2.89 4.32
N ALA A 38 -7.38 3.09 4.44
CA ALA A 38 -6.55 3.72 3.42
C ALA A 38 -5.31 2.89 3.13
N THR A 39 -4.96 2.79 1.85
CA THR A 39 -3.75 2.10 1.42
C THR A 39 -3.08 2.74 0.22
N CYS A 40 -1.75 2.63 0.20
CA CYS A 40 -0.93 2.77 -1.00
C CYS A 40 -0.43 1.38 -1.43
N TYR A 41 -0.35 1.14 -2.73
CA TYR A 41 0.18 -0.09 -3.30
C TYR A 41 1.64 0.12 -3.73
N ALA A 42 2.51 -0.82 -3.36
CA ALA A 42 3.88 -0.83 -3.82
C ALA A 42 4.30 -2.25 -4.20
N ALA A 43 5.03 -2.40 -5.31
CA ALA A 43 5.59 -3.69 -5.70
C ALA A 43 7.07 -3.78 -5.30
N ILE A 44 7.43 -4.87 -4.62
CA ILE A 44 8.80 -5.17 -4.21
C ILE A 44 9.36 -6.21 -5.16
N ASN A 45 10.11 -5.74 -6.16
CA ASN A 45 10.78 -6.62 -7.12
C ASN A 45 12.26 -6.81 -6.76
N PRO A 46 12.70 -8.02 -6.36
CA PRO A 46 14.08 -8.27 -5.95
C PRO A 46 15.11 -8.11 -7.09
N LYS A 47 14.67 -8.06 -8.36
CA LYS A 47 15.54 -7.76 -9.51
C LYS A 47 15.75 -6.28 -9.78
N SER A 48 14.95 -5.39 -9.17
CA SER A 48 15.15 -3.95 -9.30
C SER A 48 16.43 -3.49 -8.59
N LYS A 49 16.86 -2.25 -8.80
CA LYS A 49 17.95 -1.68 -7.98
C LYS A 49 17.43 -1.51 -6.54
N THR A 50 18.22 -1.85 -5.53
CA THR A 50 17.83 -1.77 -4.10
C THR A 50 17.25 -0.41 -3.73
N SER A 51 17.88 0.67 -4.20
CA SER A 51 17.42 2.03 -3.94
C SER A 51 16.06 2.35 -4.59
N VAL A 52 15.67 1.68 -5.67
CA VAL A 52 14.38 1.91 -6.34
C VAL A 52 13.25 1.16 -5.64
N ARG A 53 13.49 -0.09 -5.22
CA ARG A 53 12.53 -0.90 -4.45
C ARG A 53 12.04 -0.16 -3.20
N LEU A 54 13.00 0.21 -2.36
CA LEU A 54 12.71 0.81 -1.07
C LEU A 54 12.08 2.20 -1.24
N LYS A 55 12.58 3.01 -2.19
CA LYS A 55 12.04 4.36 -2.42
C LYS A 55 10.56 4.37 -2.78
N ALA A 56 10.09 3.44 -3.62
CA ALA A 56 8.68 3.42 -4.02
C ALA A 56 7.76 3.08 -2.83
N ALA A 57 8.11 2.05 -2.06
CA ALA A 57 7.37 1.62 -0.88
C ALA A 57 7.44 2.66 0.26
N SER A 58 8.62 3.18 0.56
CA SER A 58 8.81 4.27 1.53
C SER A 58 8.08 5.54 1.13
N ALA A 59 8.01 5.87 -0.17
CA ALA A 59 7.20 6.98 -0.65
C ALA A 59 5.70 6.72 -0.47
N GLY A 60 5.24 5.47 -0.57
CA GLY A 60 3.87 5.08 -0.21
C GLY A 60 3.55 5.36 1.26
N LEU A 61 4.43 4.91 2.17
CA LEU A 61 4.30 5.18 3.61
C LEU A 61 4.29 6.68 3.91
N TRP A 62 5.22 7.43 3.33
CA TRP A 62 5.28 8.88 3.51
C TRP A 62 3.99 9.57 3.04
N ARG A 63 3.44 9.16 1.88
CA ARG A 63 2.17 9.70 1.37
C ARG A 63 1.03 9.44 2.36
N LEU A 64 0.93 8.23 2.90
CA LEU A 64 -0.10 7.87 3.89
C LEU A 64 0.04 8.69 5.18
N ALA A 65 1.25 8.79 5.74
CA ALA A 65 1.52 9.58 6.93
C ALA A 65 1.15 11.06 6.71
N ARG A 66 1.55 11.65 5.58
CA ARG A 66 1.21 13.04 5.25
C ARG A 66 -0.27 13.25 4.99
N ALA A 67 -0.95 12.30 4.36
CA ALA A 67 -2.40 12.38 4.19
C ALA A 67 -3.10 12.41 5.56
N ARG A 68 -2.71 11.52 6.47
CA ARG A 68 -3.23 11.49 7.85
C ARG A 68 -2.98 12.81 8.57
N ASP A 69 -1.74 13.28 8.59
CA ASP A 69 -1.33 14.42 9.41
C ASP A 69 -1.89 15.75 8.86
N ALA A 70 -1.88 15.94 7.53
CA ALA A 70 -2.21 17.22 6.92
C ALA A 70 -3.71 17.45 6.73
N PHE A 71 -4.49 16.38 6.53
CA PHE A 71 -5.93 16.48 6.35
C PHE A 71 -6.71 16.17 7.63
N GLY A 72 -5.99 15.91 8.73
CA GLY A 72 -6.57 15.65 10.03
C GLY A 72 -7.58 14.52 9.95
N PHE A 73 -7.21 13.41 9.32
CA PHE A 73 -8.08 12.25 9.15
C PHE A 73 -8.67 11.86 10.52
N ALA A 74 -9.93 12.18 10.75
CA ALA A 74 -10.75 11.57 11.80
C ALA A 74 -11.09 10.11 11.43
N SER A 75 -10.99 9.80 10.13
CA SER A 75 -10.99 8.47 9.52
C SER A 75 -10.16 8.55 8.23
N PRO A 76 -9.61 7.45 7.70
CA PRO A 76 -9.76 6.06 8.14
C PRO A 76 -8.88 5.66 9.33
N ASP A 77 -9.41 4.76 10.18
CA ASP A 77 -8.72 4.21 11.37
C ASP A 77 -7.63 3.21 11.01
N HIS A 78 -7.75 2.54 9.87
CA HIS A 78 -6.81 1.54 9.39
C HIS A 78 -6.02 2.10 8.19
N ILE A 79 -4.75 2.43 8.42
CA ILE A 79 -3.86 2.98 7.40
C ILE A 79 -2.66 2.06 7.24
N GLU A 80 -2.49 1.46 6.06
CA GLU A 80 -1.40 0.51 5.79
C GLU A 80 -0.83 0.64 4.38
N LEU A 81 0.42 0.23 4.20
CA LEU A 81 0.98 0.00 2.87
C LEU A 81 0.70 -1.45 2.45
N THR A 82 0.01 -1.64 1.33
CA THR A 82 -0.11 -2.96 0.69
C THR A 82 1.11 -3.20 -0.21
N ALA A 83 1.99 -4.09 0.23
CA ALA A 83 3.23 -4.46 -0.46
C ALA A 83 3.05 -5.75 -1.27
N TRP A 84 3.14 -5.66 -2.59
CA TRP A 84 3.16 -6.81 -3.49
C TRP A 84 4.54 -7.44 -3.52
N VAL A 85 4.63 -8.68 -3.06
CA VAL A 85 5.87 -9.47 -3.04
C VAL A 85 5.77 -10.65 -4.02
N PRO A 86 6.90 -11.19 -4.50
CA PRO A 86 6.90 -12.42 -5.26
C PRO A 86 6.26 -13.58 -4.51
N ALA A 87 5.55 -14.45 -5.22
CA ALA A 87 5.09 -15.72 -4.66
C ALA A 87 6.30 -16.59 -4.28
N PRO A 88 6.23 -17.35 -3.17
CA PRO A 88 7.33 -18.21 -2.75
C PRO A 88 7.61 -19.31 -3.77
N GLY A 89 8.88 -19.65 -3.97
CA GLY A 89 9.30 -20.78 -4.82
C GLY A 89 9.18 -20.55 -6.33
N LEU A 90 8.91 -19.33 -6.79
CA LEU A 90 8.99 -19.01 -8.22
C LEU A 90 10.44 -19.23 -8.72
N PRO A 91 10.64 -20.02 -9.79
CA PRO A 91 11.97 -20.41 -10.28
C PRO A 91 12.76 -19.25 -10.90
N ILE A 92 12.08 -18.13 -11.16
CA ILE A 92 12.71 -16.92 -11.68
C ILE A 92 13.47 -16.14 -10.61
N TYR A 93 13.31 -16.47 -9.33
CA TYR A 93 13.98 -15.82 -8.21
C TYR A 93 14.88 -16.80 -7.45
N SER A 94 16.07 -16.37 -7.07
CA SER A 94 16.97 -17.13 -6.21
C SER A 94 16.61 -16.97 -4.73
N ASP A 95 17.15 -17.87 -3.89
CA ASP A 95 16.99 -17.77 -2.42
C ASP A 95 17.50 -16.42 -1.88
N SER A 96 18.63 -15.93 -2.41
CA SER A 96 19.17 -14.62 -2.04
C SER A 96 18.23 -13.46 -2.41
N GLU A 97 17.49 -13.59 -3.51
CA GLU A 97 16.49 -12.60 -3.90
C GLU A 97 15.28 -12.62 -2.95
N TYR A 98 14.85 -13.78 -2.46
CA TYR A 98 13.82 -13.85 -1.41
C TYR A 98 14.30 -13.29 -0.07
N VAL A 99 15.57 -13.47 0.27
CA VAL A 99 16.18 -12.82 1.45
C VAL A 99 16.08 -11.30 1.32
N ILE A 100 16.44 -10.74 0.16
CA ILE A 100 16.32 -9.29 -0.09
C ILE A 100 14.87 -8.80 0.07
N VAL A 101 13.87 -9.57 -0.38
CA VAL A 101 12.45 -9.20 -0.20
C VAL A 101 12.11 -9.13 1.29
N ARG A 102 12.50 -10.14 2.08
CA ARG A 102 12.24 -10.17 3.53
C ARG A 102 12.92 -9.00 4.23
N ASP A 103 14.21 -8.77 3.99
CA ASP A 103 14.94 -7.67 4.60
C ASP A 103 14.32 -6.30 4.23
N THR A 104 13.81 -6.16 3.00
CA THR A 104 13.10 -4.95 2.57
C THR A 104 11.78 -4.77 3.34
N ILE A 105 11.02 -5.86 3.57
CA ILE A 105 9.79 -5.82 4.36
C ILE A 105 10.10 -5.43 5.81
N ASP A 106 11.11 -6.06 6.43
CA ASP A 106 11.51 -5.75 7.81
C ASP A 106 11.91 -4.28 7.97
N GLU A 107 12.63 -3.72 6.99
CA GLU A 107 12.97 -2.29 6.98
C GLU A 107 11.73 -1.39 6.85
N LEU A 108 10.77 -1.76 5.98
CA LEU A 108 9.52 -1.03 5.80
C LEU A 108 8.63 -1.10 7.03
N GLU A 109 8.59 -2.23 7.74
CA GLU A 109 7.87 -2.36 9.01
C GLU A 109 8.48 -1.45 10.08
N ALA A 110 9.81 -1.38 10.16
CA ALA A 110 10.48 -0.45 11.07
C ALA A 110 10.22 1.03 10.71
N GLN A 111 10.05 1.36 9.43
CA GLN A 111 9.61 2.70 9.00
C GLN A 111 8.15 2.95 9.36
N ALA A 112 7.25 2.02 9.04
CA ALA A 112 5.82 2.13 9.29
C ALA A 112 5.53 2.31 10.78
N LYS A 113 6.19 1.53 11.65
CA LYS A 113 6.05 1.65 13.10
C LYS A 113 6.41 3.03 13.64
N ARG A 114 7.41 3.71 13.06
CA ARG A 114 7.81 5.07 13.47
C ARG A 114 6.75 6.11 13.12
N GLU A 115 5.99 5.86 12.08
CA GLU A 115 4.92 6.75 11.60
C GLU A 115 3.54 6.29 12.10
N ASP A 116 3.44 5.28 12.97
CA ASP A 116 2.17 4.66 13.39
C ASP A 116 1.32 4.18 12.21
N LEU A 117 1.96 3.47 11.28
CA LEU A 117 1.37 2.84 10.10
C LEU A 117 1.64 1.32 10.13
N ARG A 118 0.93 0.57 9.27
CA ARG A 118 1.11 -0.88 9.12
C ARG A 118 1.62 -1.25 7.72
N ILE A 119 2.16 -2.46 7.60
CA ILE A 119 2.50 -3.10 6.32
C ILE A 119 1.64 -4.35 6.18
N PHE A 120 1.05 -4.54 4.99
CA PHE A 120 0.42 -5.79 4.59
C PHE A 120 1.11 -6.30 3.32
N SER A 121 1.90 -7.36 3.45
CA SER A 121 2.57 -7.98 2.31
C SER A 121 1.78 -9.15 1.74
N THR A 122 1.59 -9.21 0.43
CA THR A 122 0.92 -10.33 -0.24
C THR A 122 1.48 -10.55 -1.65
N TYR A 123 1.43 -11.80 -2.13
CA TYR A 123 1.64 -12.15 -3.52
C TYR A 123 0.33 -12.52 -4.24
N ASP A 124 -0.77 -12.58 -3.48
CA ASP A 124 -2.07 -13.09 -3.92
C ASP A 124 -3.08 -11.93 -3.99
N SER A 125 -3.66 -11.75 -5.17
CA SER A 125 -4.63 -10.69 -5.45
C SER A 125 -5.99 -10.91 -4.85
N HIS A 126 -6.37 -12.16 -4.61
CA HIS A 126 -7.57 -12.46 -3.85
C HIS A 126 -7.41 -12.06 -2.39
N LYS A 127 -6.23 -12.28 -1.79
CA LYS A 127 -5.94 -11.81 -0.43
C LYS A 127 -5.93 -10.28 -0.33
N ALA A 128 -5.32 -9.59 -1.30
CA ALA A 128 -5.33 -8.12 -1.34
C ALA A 128 -6.76 -7.56 -1.43
N SER A 129 -7.57 -8.12 -2.32
CA SER A 129 -8.97 -7.70 -2.51
C SER A 129 -9.82 -8.02 -1.28
N SER A 130 -9.63 -9.20 -0.69
CA SER A 130 -10.34 -9.63 0.52
C SER A 130 -9.98 -8.75 1.71
N ARG A 131 -8.71 -8.35 1.86
CA ARG A 131 -8.24 -7.40 2.87
C ARG A 131 -8.96 -6.07 2.75
N LEU A 132 -8.97 -5.48 1.55
CA LEU A 132 -9.66 -4.21 1.30
C LEU A 132 -11.15 -4.30 1.64
N LEU A 133 -11.83 -5.35 1.17
CA LEU A 133 -13.26 -5.55 1.46
C LEU A 133 -13.51 -5.78 2.95
N HIS A 134 -12.67 -6.55 3.63
CA HIS A 134 -12.79 -6.81 5.06
C HIS A 134 -12.68 -5.51 5.87
N GLU A 135 -11.64 -4.71 5.60
CA GLU A 135 -11.38 -3.48 6.35
C GLU A 135 -12.41 -2.37 6.06
N GLU A 136 -13.03 -2.34 4.86
CA GLU A 136 -14.07 -1.35 4.50
C GLU A 136 -15.50 -1.78 4.85
N VAL A 137 -15.85 -3.07 4.70
CA VAL A 137 -17.25 -3.52 4.80
C VAL A 137 -17.64 -3.90 6.23
N ILE A 138 -16.70 -4.33 7.07
CA ILE A 138 -17.01 -4.81 8.42
C ILE A 138 -17.46 -3.71 9.38
N VAL A 139 -17.22 -2.44 9.05
CA VAL A 139 -17.64 -1.31 9.91
C VAL A 139 -18.96 -0.68 9.44
N LEU A 140 -19.52 -1.11 8.31
CA LEU A 140 -20.82 -0.64 7.81
C LEU A 140 -22.01 -1.48 8.34
N ASN A 141 -21.76 -2.56 9.09
CA ASN A 141 -22.76 -3.40 9.76
C ASN A 141 -22.53 -3.41 11.28
#